data_AF-A0A3D8PU76-F1
#
_entry.id   AF-A0A3D8PU76-F1
#
_cell.length_a   1.000
_cell.length_b   1.000
_cell.length_c   1.000
_cell.angle_alpha   90.00
_cell.angle_beta   90.00
_cell.angle_gamma   90.00
#
_symmetry.space_group_name_H-M   'P 1'
#
loop_
_entity.id
_entity.type
_entity.pdbx_description
1 polymer ?
#
loop_
_entity_poly.entity_id
_entity_poly.type
_entity_poly.pdbx_seq_one_letter_code
_entity_poly.pdbx_strand_id
1 'polypeptide(L)'
;MEIIILVIILGIASLVNKIYDRVNIDNYSPLWEYFAKSLLYGIIIVFTMLYGKESLDELSPLEWAIVAVSAIEGTGNYINYIKESKKMKSKKAKK
;
A
#
# COMPACT_ATOMS: atom_id res chain seq x y z
N MET A 1 17.43 8.07 -17.24
CA MET A 1 16.17 7.63 -16.61
C MET A 1 16.45 6.91 -15.28
N GLU A 2 17.40 5.97 -15.26
CA GLU A 2 17.82 5.19 -14.08
C GLU A 2 18.24 6.04 -12.86
N ILE A 3 18.99 7.14 -13.08
CA ILE A 3 19.44 8.04 -11.99
C ILE A 3 18.26 8.73 -11.29
N ILE A 4 17.24 9.14 -12.05
CA ILE A 4 16.05 9.82 -11.50
C ILE A 4 15.25 8.85 -10.63
N ILE A 5 15.09 7.61 -11.09
CA ILE A 5 14.43 6.54 -10.32
C ILE A 5 15.19 6.26 -9.02
N LEU A 6 16.53 6.21 -9.08
CA LEU A 6 17.37 5.98 -7.90
C LEU A 6 17.21 7.09 -6.84
N VAL A 7 17.15 8.36 -7.28
CA VAL A 7 16.92 9.52 -6.40
C VAL A 7 15.53 9.46 -5.75
N ILE A 8 14.51 9.03 -6.50
CA ILE A 8 13.15 8.86 -5.97
C ILE A 8 13.11 7.76 -4.91
N ILE A 9 13.75 6.61 -5.16
CA ILE A 9 13.81 5.49 -4.21
C ILE A 9 14.53 5.92 -2.92
N LEU A 10 15.67 6.62 -3.03
CA LEU A 10 16.40 7.13 -1.88
C LEU A 10 15.59 8.18 -1.10
N GLY A 11 14.86 9.04 -1.81
CA GLY A 11 13.95 10.00 -1.21
C GLY A 11 12.84 9.34 -0.39
N ILE A 12 12.19 8.31 -0.96
CA ILE A 12 11.15 7.54 -0.28
C ILE A 12 11.74 6.81 0.93
N ALA A 13 12.89 6.14 0.78
CA ALA A 13 13.54 5.42 1.88
C ALA A 13 13.89 6.36 3.05
N SER A 14 14.43 7.56 2.76
CA SER A 14 14.72 8.57 3.79
C SER A 14 13.45 9.06 4.50
N LEU A 15 12.36 9.24 3.75
CA LEU A 15 11.07 9.64 4.29
C LEU A 15 10.48 8.57 5.22
N VAL A 16 10.54 7.30 4.81
CA VAL A 16 10.12 6.16 5.62
C VAL A 16 10.93 6.11 6.91
N ASN A 17 12.26 6.28 6.85
CA ASN A 17 13.12 6.25 8.03
C ASN A 17 12.76 7.38 9.02
N LYS A 18 12.55 8.61 8.52
CA LYS A 18 12.09 9.73 9.36
C LYS A 18 10.72 9.51 9.99
N ILE A 19 9.83 8.82 9.30
CA ILE A 19 8.51 8.46 9.84
C ILE A 19 8.69 7.39 10.92
N TYR A 20 9.51 6.36 10.67
CA TYR A 20 9.80 5.29 11.61
C TYR A 20 10.34 5.81 12.95
N ASP A 21 11.30 6.74 12.93
CA ASP A 21 11.87 7.32 14.15
C ASP A 21 10.87 8.18 14.94
N ARG A 22 9.84 8.71 14.28
CA ARG A 22 8.78 9.52 14.93
C ARG A 22 7.58 8.69 15.38
N VAL A 23 7.33 7.55 14.75
CA VAL A 23 6.21 6.67 15.08
C VAL A 23 6.71 5.71 16.16
N ASN A 24 6.34 5.99 17.41
CA ASN A 24 6.62 5.08 18.52
C ASN A 24 5.97 3.70 18.23
N ILE A 25 6.80 2.73 17.84
CA ILE A 25 6.37 1.41 17.34
C ILE A 25 5.60 0.63 18.41
N ASP A 26 5.78 0.97 19.68
CA ASP A 26 5.03 0.38 20.80
C ASP A 26 3.53 0.78 20.80
N ASN A 27 3.17 1.89 20.15
CA ASN A 27 1.77 2.32 19.92
C ASN A 27 1.31 2.08 18.48
N TYR A 28 2.03 1.25 17.72
CA TYR A 28 1.75 0.99 16.32
C TYR A 28 0.35 0.38 16.16
N SER A 29 -0.54 1.11 15.50
CA SER A 29 -1.89 0.63 15.24
C SER A 29 -1.89 -0.27 14.01
N PRO A 30 -2.32 -1.55 14.12
CA PRO A 30 -2.45 -2.44 12.97
C PRO A 30 -3.37 -1.86 11.88
N LEU A 31 -4.27 -0.94 12.26
CA LEU A 31 -5.19 -0.26 11.37
C LEU A 31 -4.48 0.62 10.33
N TRP A 32 -3.44 1.36 10.74
CA TRP A 32 -2.68 2.21 9.80
C TRP A 32 -1.86 1.37 8.82
N GLU A 33 -1.32 0.24 9.27
CA GLU A 33 -0.58 -0.68 8.41
C GLU A 33 -1.47 -1.30 7.33
N TYR A 34 -2.63 -1.84 7.72
CA TYR A 34 -3.58 -2.43 6.77
C TYR A 34 -4.08 -1.40 5.75
N PHE A 35 -4.33 -0.16 6.19
CA PHE A 35 -4.69 0.92 5.29
C PHE A 35 -3.55 1.24 4.30
N ALA A 36 -2.33 1.45 4.80
CA ALA A 36 -1.19 1.81 3.98
C ALA A 36 -0.84 0.72 2.95
N LYS A 37 -0.88 -0.56 3.35
CA LYS A 37 -0.68 -1.70 2.43
C LYS A 37 -1.76 -1.74 1.36
N SER A 38 -3.03 -1.60 1.74
CA SER A 38 -4.14 -1.60 0.79
C SER A 38 -3.98 -0.47 -0.26
N LEU A 39 -3.64 0.74 0.20
CA LEU A 39 -3.39 1.87 -0.67
C LEU A 39 -2.19 1.62 -1.60
N LEU A 40 -1.09 1.09 -1.08
CA LEU A 40 0.11 0.78 -1.85
C LEU A 40 -0.19 -0.20 -2.98
N TYR A 41 -0.91 -1.29 -2.70
CA TYR A 41 -1.30 -2.24 -3.75
C TYR A 41 -2.25 -1.63 -4.78
N GLY A 42 -3.17 -0.75 -4.35
CA GLY A 42 -3.99 0.02 -5.28
C GLY A 42 -3.16 0.90 -6.23
N ILE A 43 -2.13 1.57 -5.69
CA ILE A 43 -1.18 2.37 -6.50
C ILE A 43 -0.43 1.47 -7.49
N ILE A 44 0.05 0.30 -7.05
CA ILE A 44 0.75 -0.64 -7.94
C ILE A 44 -0.16 -1.01 -9.12
N ILE A 45 -1.43 -1.38 -8.87
CA ILE A 45 -2.39 -1.71 -9.94
C ILE A 45 -2.53 -0.56 -10.92
N VAL A 46 -2.78 0.66 -10.43
CA VAL A 46 -2.98 1.85 -11.29
C VAL A 46 -1.75 2.12 -12.15
N PHE A 47 -0.55 2.11 -11.57
CA PHE A 47 0.67 2.34 -12.32
C PHE A 47 0.97 1.22 -13.30
N THR A 48 0.80 -0.06 -12.92
CA THR A 48 1.02 -1.18 -13.82
C THR A 48 0.05 -1.15 -15.00
N MET A 49 -1.21 -0.77 -14.79
CA MET A 49 -2.23 -0.76 -15.85
C MET A 49 -2.16 0.48 -16.75
N LEU A 50 -1.75 1.64 -16.23
CA LEU A 50 -1.95 2.92 -16.94
C LEU A 50 -0.65 3.66 -17.26
N TYR A 51 0.47 3.36 -16.61
CA TYR A 51 1.70 4.14 -16.82
C TYR A 51 2.35 3.78 -18.15
N GLY A 52 2.29 4.72 -19.10
CA GLY A 52 2.90 4.56 -20.42
C GLY A 52 2.18 3.56 -21.33
N LYS A 53 0.92 3.22 -21.03
CA LYS A 53 0.07 2.35 -21.85
C LYS A 53 -1.12 3.12 -22.40
N GLU A 54 -1.45 2.91 -23.67
CA GLU A 54 -2.63 3.53 -24.30
C GLU A 54 -3.87 2.63 -24.16
N SER A 55 -3.66 1.32 -24.00
CA SER A 55 -4.71 0.31 -23.84
C SER A 55 -4.32 -0.78 -22.83
N LEU A 56 -5.32 -1.50 -22.31
CA LEU A 56 -5.08 -2.67 -21.44
C LEU A 56 -4.54 -3.88 -22.21
N ASP A 57 -4.64 -3.89 -23.53
CA ASP A 57 -4.12 -4.99 -24.36
C ASP A 57 -2.58 -4.99 -24.44
N GLU A 58 -1.94 -3.87 -24.08
CA GLU A 58 -0.49 -3.72 -23.95
C GLU A 58 0.08 -4.32 -22.65
N LEU A 59 -0.75 -4.87 -21.77
CA LEU A 59 -0.32 -5.55 -20.55
C LEU A 59 0.25 -6.94 -20.89
N SER A 60 1.53 -7.14 -20.58
CA SER A 60 2.17 -8.44 -20.65
C SER A 60 1.58 -9.41 -19.61
N PRO A 61 1.73 -10.73 -19.81
CA PRO A 61 1.29 -11.72 -18.83
C PRO A 61 1.87 -11.51 -17.41
N LEU A 62 3.12 -11.02 -17.33
CA LEU A 62 3.76 -10.71 -16.04
C LEU A 62 3.08 -9.52 -15.35
N GLU A 63 2.76 -8.47 -16.08
CA GLU A 63 2.06 -7.30 -15.53
C GLU A 63 0.65 -7.68 -15.06
N TRP A 64 -0.05 -8.54 -15.80
CA TRP A 64 -1.33 -9.11 -15.34
C TRP A 64 -1.19 -9.92 -14.05
N ALA A 65 -0.12 -10.69 -13.89
CA ALA A 65 0.16 -11.40 -12.65
C ALA A 65 0.41 -10.42 -11.47
N ILE A 66 1.15 -9.33 -11.72
CA ILE A 66 1.37 -8.26 -10.72
C ILE A 66 0.04 -7.61 -10.32
N VAL A 67 -0.83 -7.30 -11.28
CA VAL A 67 -2.17 -6.75 -11.04
C VAL A 67 -3.01 -7.72 -10.20
N ALA A 68 -3.02 -9.00 -10.55
CA ALA A 68 -3.81 -10.02 -9.85
C ALA A 68 -3.37 -10.18 -8.38
N VAL A 69 -2.06 -10.33 -8.14
CA VAL A 69 -1.51 -10.44 -6.78
C VAL A 69 -1.78 -9.18 -5.98
N SER A 70 -1.58 -8.00 -6.58
CA SER A 70 -1.84 -6.72 -5.92
C SER A 70 -3.32 -6.55 -5.58
N ALA A 71 -4.24 -7.00 -6.43
CA ALA A 71 -5.67 -6.92 -6.16
C ALA A 71 -6.06 -7.81 -4.96
N ILE A 72 -5.52 -9.03 -4.89
CA ILE A 72 -5.76 -9.96 -3.77
C ILE A 72 -5.21 -9.40 -2.47
N GLU A 73 -3.94 -8.98 -2.46
CA GLU A 73 -3.28 -8.43 -1.28
C GLU A 73 -3.90 -7.11 -0.82
N GLY A 74 -4.18 -6.21 -1.76
CA GLY A 74 -4.81 -4.92 -1.49
C GLY A 74 -6.20 -5.07 -0.86
N THR A 75 -7.00 -6.01 -1.39
CA THR A 75 -8.33 -6.34 -0.86
C THR A 75 -8.24 -7.01 0.51
N GLY A 76 -7.33 -7.97 0.69
CA GLY A 76 -7.11 -8.64 1.97
C GLY A 76 -6.74 -7.66 3.09
N ASN A 77 -5.83 -6.72 2.79
CA ASN A 77 -5.46 -5.65 3.71
C ASN A 77 -6.64 -4.71 4.00
N TYR A 78 -7.44 -4.34 2.99
CA TYR A 78 -8.65 -3.53 3.21
C TYR A 78 -9.66 -4.22 4.15
N ILE A 79 -9.88 -5.53 3.97
CA ILE A 79 -10.76 -6.30 4.85
C ILE A 79 -10.25 -6.27 6.29
N ASN A 80 -8.94 -6.45 6.49
CA ASN A 80 -8.34 -6.40 7.82
C ASN A 80 -8.41 -5.01 8.46
N TYR A 81 -8.22 -3.95 7.66
CA TYR A 81 -8.45 -2.57 8.08
C TYR A 81 -9.88 -2.38 8.63
N ILE A 82 -10.90 -2.83 7.88
CA ILE A 82 -12.30 -2.72 8.30
C ILE A 82 -12.57 -3.52 9.57
N LYS A 83 -12.03 -4.75 9.68
CA LYS A 83 -12.16 -5.59 10.88
C LYS A 83 -11.57 -4.92 12.12
N GLU A 84 -10.33 -4.42 12.03
CA GLU A 84 -9.67 -3.77 13.17
C GLU A 84 -10.35 -2.44 13.52
N SER A 85 -10.83 -1.68 12.53
CA SER A 85 -11.60 -0.45 12.73
C SER A 85 -12.88 -0.69 13.54
N LYS A 86 -13.63 -1.74 13.19
CA LYS A 86 -14.83 -2.16 13.94
C LYS A 86 -14.50 -2.57 15.37
N LYS A 87 -13.42 -3.34 15.56
CA LYS A 87 -12.94 -3.78 16.88
C LYS A 87 -12.48 -2.62 17.78
N MET A 88 -11.83 -1.60 17.21
CA MET A 88 -11.45 -0.41 17.95
C MET A 88 -12.68 0.42 18.38
N LYS A 89 -13.67 0.56 17.49
CA LYS A 89 -14.94 1.23 17.82
C LYS A 89 -15.70 0.51 18.94
N SER A 90 -15.77 -0.83 18.89
CA SER A 90 -16.46 -1.61 19.94
C SER A 90 -15.74 -1.55 21.29
N LYS A 91 -14.40 -1.54 21.32
CA LYS A 91 -13.62 -1.34 22.55
C LYS A 91 -13.85 0.05 23.16
N LYS A 92 -13.98 1.09 22.35
CA LYS A 92 -14.29 2.45 22.83
C LYS A 92 -15.70 2.57 23.39
N ALA A 93 -16.69 1.89 22.81
CA ALA A 93 -18.07 1.92 23.30
C ALA A 93 -18.31 1.17 24.62
N LYS A 94 -17.37 0.31 25.04
CA LYS A 94 -17.42 -0.43 26.31
C LYS A 94 -16.64 0.26 27.45
N LYS A 95 -15.91 1.34 27.15
CA LYS A 95 -15.21 2.18 28.12
C LYS A 95 -16.07 3.40 28.42
#